data_AF-A0A9N8P122-F1
#
_entry.id   AF-A0A9N8P122-F1
#
_cell.length_a   1.000
_cell.length_b   1.000
_cell.length_c   1.000
_cell.angle_alpha   90.00
_cell.angle_beta   90.00
_cell.angle_gamma   90.00
#
_symmetry.space_group_name_H-M   'P 1'
#
loop_
_entity.id
_entity.type
_entity.pdbx_description
1 polymer ?
#
loop_
_entity_poly.entity_id
_entity_poly.type
_entity_poly.pdbx_seq_one_letter_code
_entity_poly.pdbx_strand_id
1 'polypeptide(L)'
;MAKESFNWKSLFINDETDNSEGKAATPPSAPVLPTTDNKFPNQVTESFPANSLANPFLNEIFEVYDKGFDSLNEEGFDFFELYKSVMAVGVTNPQSYQMAFAMGKSIKSDLTKDFLLQKGSFYITEIEKVHTKYDTVGKNKKTELDNTITKEKNNLSKSISDLEAKILDLQKELEAKKIELQKIDPVNREQLSEIQLKMEANDLAKQKILSSINTVITGINQYLQ
;
A
#
# COMPACT_ATOMS: atom_id res chain seq x y z
N MET A 1 2.97 -2.97 12.14
CA MET A 1 3.26 -3.75 10.92
C MET A 1 4.23 -2.93 10.10
N ALA A 2 5.50 -3.33 10.05
CA ALA A 2 6.55 -2.58 9.37
C ALA A 2 6.31 -2.59 7.86
N LYS A 3 6.41 -1.43 7.22
CA LYS A 3 6.37 -1.30 5.75
C LYS A 3 7.71 -1.81 5.23
N GLU A 4 7.75 -3.04 4.77
CA GLU A 4 8.88 -3.52 3.97
C GLU A 4 8.84 -2.79 2.62
N SER A 5 9.64 -1.73 2.51
CA SER A 5 9.94 -1.08 1.25
C SER A 5 10.75 -2.03 0.39
N PHE A 6 10.24 -2.33 -0.80
CA PHE A 6 10.92 -3.15 -1.80
C PHE A 6 12.32 -2.57 -2.11
N ASN A 7 13.37 -3.37 -1.90
CA ASN A 7 14.76 -2.94 -2.00
C ASN A 7 15.37 -3.30 -3.36
N TRP A 8 15.41 -2.32 -4.26
CA TRP A 8 15.92 -2.41 -5.63
C TRP A 8 17.43 -2.73 -5.72
N LYS A 9 18.21 -2.44 -4.67
CA LYS A 9 19.67 -2.65 -4.66
C LYS A 9 20.08 -4.11 -4.52
N SER A 10 19.19 -4.95 -3.98
CA SER A 10 19.49 -6.37 -3.71
C SER A 10 19.61 -7.26 -4.95
N LEU A 11 19.26 -6.75 -6.13
CA LEU A 11 19.27 -7.51 -7.38
C LEU A 11 20.52 -7.28 -8.24
N PHE A 12 21.46 -6.43 -7.78
CA PHE A 12 22.60 -5.97 -8.58
C PHE A 12 23.98 -6.13 -7.92
N ILE A 13 24.06 -6.63 -6.68
CA ILE A 13 25.33 -6.73 -5.96
C ILE A 13 25.84 -8.17 -6.03
N ASN A 14 26.83 -8.40 -6.90
CA ASN A 14 27.86 -9.39 -6.62
C ASN A 14 28.88 -8.73 -5.69
N ASP A 15 29.17 -9.37 -4.57
CA ASP A 15 30.31 -9.06 -3.71
C ASP A 15 31.61 -9.23 -4.52
N GLU A 16 32.40 -8.17 -4.68
CA GLU A 16 33.84 -8.18 -4.38
C GLU A 16 34.49 -6.78 -4.53
N THR A 17 35.12 -6.41 -3.42
CA THR A 17 36.21 -5.48 -3.10
C THR A 17 37.11 -4.85 -4.18
N ASP A 18 37.19 -3.51 -4.09
CA ASP A 18 38.37 -2.65 -3.86
C ASP A 18 39.36 -2.19 -4.97
N ASN A 19 39.63 -0.88 -4.89
CA ASN A 19 40.87 -0.11 -5.11
C ASN A 19 41.34 0.48 -6.48
N SER A 20 41.05 1.79 -6.62
CA SER A 20 41.96 2.98 -6.69
C SER A 20 42.99 3.27 -7.83
N GLU A 21 42.90 4.54 -8.30
CA GLU A 21 43.94 5.50 -8.77
C GLU A 21 44.71 5.20 -10.09
N GLY A 22 44.96 6.08 -11.07
CA GLY A 22 44.88 7.54 -11.21
C GLY A 22 46.22 8.11 -11.74
N LYS A 23 46.29 8.68 -12.97
CA LYS A 23 47.06 9.91 -13.36
C LYS A 23 47.18 10.16 -14.88
N ALA A 24 47.24 11.46 -15.22
CA ALA A 24 47.18 12.10 -16.53
C ALA A 24 48.54 12.60 -17.08
N ALA A 25 48.66 12.85 -18.40
CA ALA A 25 49.20 14.09 -19.04
C ALA A 25 49.45 14.01 -20.59
N THR A 26 48.64 14.75 -21.37
CA THR A 26 48.92 15.77 -22.45
C THR A 26 49.97 15.62 -23.60
N PRO A 27 49.80 16.35 -24.75
CA PRO A 27 49.86 15.84 -26.15
C PRO A 27 51.04 16.38 -27.02
N PRO A 28 51.13 16.07 -28.34
CA PRO A 28 50.78 17.11 -29.33
C PRO A 28 50.27 16.68 -30.75
N SER A 29 49.64 17.67 -31.40
CA SER A 29 49.56 18.03 -32.83
C SER A 29 48.75 17.23 -33.86
N ALA A 30 47.84 17.97 -34.51
CA ALA A 30 46.91 17.59 -35.56
C ALA A 30 47.54 17.49 -36.97
N PRO A 31 46.86 16.79 -37.89
CA PRO A 31 46.57 17.37 -39.21
C PRO A 31 45.09 17.23 -39.65
N VAL A 32 44.78 18.00 -40.69
CA VAL A 32 43.49 18.56 -41.11
C VAL A 32 42.61 17.61 -41.96
N LEU A 33 41.29 17.68 -41.67
CA LEU A 33 40.03 17.32 -42.37
C LEU A 33 40.02 16.71 -43.80
N PRO A 34 38.93 15.96 -44.09
CA PRO A 34 37.98 16.45 -45.09
C PRO A 34 36.53 16.54 -44.54
N THR A 35 35.88 17.65 -44.88
CA THR A 35 34.47 17.98 -44.60
C THR A 35 33.53 17.15 -45.47
N THR A 36 32.84 16.19 -44.86
CA THR A 36 31.52 15.74 -45.30
C THR A 36 30.48 16.45 -44.43
N ASP A 37 29.60 17.25 -45.06
CA ASP A 37 28.43 17.86 -44.43
C ASP A 37 27.45 16.76 -43.96
N ASN A 38 27.73 16.17 -42.80
CA ASN A 38 26.78 15.41 -42.00
C ASN A 38 26.33 16.33 -40.86
N LYS A 39 25.35 17.21 -41.12
CA LYS A 39 24.67 17.91 -40.03
C LYS A 39 23.89 16.88 -39.22
N PHE A 40 24.09 16.88 -37.90
CA PHE A 40 23.23 16.12 -36.99
C PHE A 40 21.76 16.50 -37.25
N PRO A 41 20.82 15.54 -37.18
CA PRO A 41 19.42 15.90 -37.10
C PRO A 41 19.24 16.88 -35.93
N ASN A 42 18.41 17.91 -36.11
CA ASN A 42 17.96 18.79 -35.02
C ASN A 42 17.11 17.94 -34.06
N GLN A 43 17.73 17.08 -33.27
CA GLN A 43 17.10 16.59 -32.06
C GLN A 43 17.14 17.74 -31.08
N VAL A 44 15.96 18.27 -30.79
CA VAL A 44 15.72 19.06 -29.59
C VAL A 44 16.31 18.23 -28.45
N THR A 45 17.36 18.72 -27.81
CA THR A 45 17.72 18.25 -26.47
C THR A 45 16.48 18.56 -25.65
N GLU A 46 15.56 17.60 -25.51
CA GLU A 46 14.37 17.77 -24.69
C GLU A 46 14.87 17.98 -23.27
N SER A 47 15.03 19.24 -22.88
CA SER A 47 15.02 19.60 -21.48
C SER A 47 13.72 19.05 -20.93
N PHE A 48 13.81 18.09 -20.01
CA PHE A 48 12.65 17.54 -19.33
C PHE A 48 11.73 18.72 -18.94
N PRO A 49 10.43 18.69 -19.30
CA PRO A 49 9.54 19.78 -18.94
C PRO A 49 9.63 19.98 -17.43
N ALA A 50 9.73 21.23 -16.96
CA ALA A 50 9.98 21.55 -15.56
C ALA A 50 8.96 20.90 -14.57
N ASN A 51 7.79 20.48 -15.07
CA ASN A 51 6.80 19.70 -14.32
C ASN A 51 7.17 18.23 -14.07
N SER A 52 8.16 17.67 -14.79
CA SER A 52 8.65 16.31 -14.58
C SER A 52 9.38 16.19 -13.24
N LEU A 53 10.08 17.25 -12.80
CA LEU A 53 10.79 17.32 -11.51
C LEU A 53 9.88 17.17 -10.27
N ALA A 54 8.54 17.14 -10.45
CA ALA A 54 7.59 16.90 -9.37
C ALA A 54 7.48 15.42 -8.96
N ASN A 55 7.95 14.47 -9.78
CA ASN A 55 7.91 13.06 -9.40
C ASN A 55 9.12 12.72 -8.51
N PRO A 56 8.90 12.38 -7.22
CA PRO A 56 9.98 12.17 -6.25
C PRO A 56 10.83 10.94 -6.57
N PHE A 57 10.35 10.03 -7.42
CA PHE A 57 11.05 8.80 -7.78
C PHE A 57 11.93 8.95 -9.03
N LEU A 58 11.87 10.06 -9.78
CA LEU A 58 12.61 10.17 -11.04
C LEU A 58 14.11 10.06 -10.86
N ASN A 59 14.68 10.72 -9.85
CA ASN A 59 16.12 10.66 -9.62
C ASN A 59 16.57 9.23 -9.28
N GLU A 60 15.78 8.51 -8.48
CA GLU A 60 16.04 7.11 -8.16
C GLU A 60 15.95 6.23 -9.41
N ILE A 61 14.93 6.43 -10.24
CA ILE A 61 14.75 5.67 -11.49
C ILE A 61 15.88 5.97 -12.47
N PHE A 62 16.30 7.23 -12.64
CA PHE A 62 17.46 7.57 -13.45
C PHE A 62 18.73 6.90 -12.93
N GLU A 63 18.98 6.94 -11.62
CA GLU A 63 20.13 6.24 -11.02
C GLU A 63 20.09 4.72 -11.27
N VAL A 64 18.90 4.11 -11.25
CA VAL A 64 18.72 2.68 -11.58
C VAL A 64 19.03 2.40 -13.04
N TYR A 65 18.59 3.25 -13.97
CA TYR A 65 18.89 3.08 -15.40
C TYR A 65 20.37 3.35 -15.71
N ASP A 66 20.99 4.35 -15.09
CA ASP A 66 22.40 4.67 -15.27
C ASP A 66 23.28 3.50 -14.78
N LYS A 67 23.02 2.98 -13.58
CA LYS A 67 23.73 1.81 -13.05
C LYS A 67 23.46 0.54 -13.85
N GLY A 68 22.22 0.36 -14.31
CA GLY A 68 21.83 -0.74 -15.17
C GLY A 68 22.62 -0.72 -16.47
N PHE A 69 22.69 0.43 -17.13
CA PHE A 69 23.50 0.63 -18.33
C PHE A 69 24.99 0.40 -18.08
N ASP A 70 25.54 0.93 -16.98
CA ASP A 70 26.94 0.70 -16.59
C ASP A 70 27.24 -0.79 -16.36
N SER A 71 26.31 -1.55 -15.77
CA SER A 71 26.47 -2.98 -15.52
C SER A 71 26.46 -3.85 -16.80
N LEU A 72 25.98 -3.31 -17.92
CA LEU A 72 26.01 -3.99 -19.21
C LEU A 72 27.36 -3.82 -19.93
N ASN A 73 28.30 -3.08 -19.35
CA ASN A 73 29.61 -2.88 -19.95
C ASN A 73 30.33 -4.22 -20.17
N GLU A 74 30.88 -4.40 -21.35
CA GLU A 74 31.68 -5.58 -21.69
C GLU A 74 33.17 -5.21 -21.67
N GLU A 75 34.05 -6.21 -21.52
CA GLU A 75 35.48 -5.97 -21.54
C GLU A 75 35.96 -5.51 -22.94
N GLY A 76 36.75 -4.45 -22.96
CA GLY A 76 37.38 -3.90 -24.17
C GLY A 76 36.74 -2.60 -24.64
N PHE A 77 37.09 -2.16 -25.85
CA PHE A 77 36.52 -0.94 -26.44
C PHE A 77 35.40 -1.29 -27.41
N ASP A 78 34.18 -0.88 -27.07
CA ASP A 78 32.99 -1.07 -27.90
C ASP A 78 32.09 0.19 -27.93
N PHE A 79 30.80 0.02 -28.20
CA PHE A 79 29.84 1.14 -28.23
C PHE A 79 29.74 1.88 -26.90
N PHE A 80 29.86 1.20 -25.77
CA PHE A 80 29.72 1.78 -24.44
C PHE A 80 30.81 2.83 -24.16
N GLU A 81 32.07 2.47 -24.43
CA GLU A 81 33.20 3.39 -24.23
C GLU A 81 33.18 4.56 -25.23
N LEU A 82 32.73 4.30 -26.46
CA LEU A 82 32.48 5.34 -27.45
C LEU A 82 31.39 6.31 -26.96
N TYR A 83 30.28 5.77 -26.45
CA TYR A 83 29.16 6.55 -25.90
C TYR A 83 29.62 7.45 -24.76
N LYS A 84 30.36 6.92 -23.78
CA LYS A 84 30.90 7.70 -22.65
C LYS A 84 31.82 8.83 -23.12
N SER A 85 32.72 8.52 -24.06
CA SER A 85 33.65 9.50 -24.63
C SER A 85 32.93 10.64 -25.37
N VAL A 86 31.89 10.30 -26.14
CA VAL A 86 31.07 11.27 -26.85
C VAL A 86 30.21 12.09 -25.89
N MET A 87 29.58 11.46 -24.89
CA MET A 87 28.76 12.14 -23.88
C MET A 87 29.56 13.16 -23.07
N ALA A 88 30.82 12.85 -22.73
CA ALA A 88 31.69 13.74 -21.97
C ALA A 88 32.01 15.05 -22.72
N VAL A 89 32.06 15.01 -24.05
CA VAL A 89 32.36 16.17 -24.90
C VAL A 89 31.09 16.84 -25.44
N GLY A 90 30.04 16.05 -25.67
CA GLY A 90 28.77 16.46 -26.24
C GLY A 90 28.40 15.63 -27.47
N VAL A 91 27.18 15.07 -27.46
CA VAL A 91 26.62 14.23 -28.54
C VAL A 91 26.37 14.97 -29.85
N THR A 92 26.34 16.30 -29.82
CA THR A 92 26.13 17.13 -31.03
C THR A 92 27.44 17.60 -31.66
N ASN A 93 28.59 17.19 -31.12
CA ASN A 93 29.91 17.57 -31.61
C ASN A 93 30.47 16.48 -32.56
N PRO A 94 30.61 16.71 -33.88
CA PRO A 94 31.07 15.66 -34.80
C PRO A 94 32.50 15.19 -34.49
N GLN A 95 33.35 16.09 -33.98
CA GLN A 95 34.74 15.79 -33.65
C GLN A 95 34.85 14.81 -32.48
N SER A 96 33.88 14.78 -31.55
CA SER A 96 33.92 13.86 -30.41
C SER A 96 33.85 12.40 -30.87
N TYR A 97 32.99 12.11 -31.85
CA TYR A 97 32.86 10.77 -32.46
C TYR A 97 34.13 10.35 -33.19
N GLN A 98 34.75 11.26 -33.97
CA GLN A 98 35.98 10.96 -34.70
C GLN A 98 37.14 10.66 -33.74
N MET A 99 37.28 11.47 -32.69
CA MET A 99 38.32 11.30 -31.69
C MET A 99 38.12 10.00 -30.89
N ALA A 100 36.90 9.74 -30.40
CA ALA A 100 36.59 8.52 -29.66
C ALA A 100 36.79 7.26 -30.53
N PHE A 101 36.43 7.30 -31.81
CA PHE A 101 36.67 6.18 -32.73
C PHE A 101 38.17 5.95 -32.99
N ALA A 102 38.95 7.01 -33.17
CA ALA A 102 40.39 6.91 -33.35
C ALA A 102 41.10 6.33 -32.11
N MET A 103 40.69 6.74 -30.91
CA MET A 103 41.15 6.14 -29.65
C MET A 103 40.71 4.68 -29.53
N GLY A 104 39.47 4.37 -29.86
CA GLY A 104 38.98 2.99 -29.88
C GLY A 104 39.79 2.09 -30.82
N LYS A 105 40.21 2.62 -31.97
CA LYS A 105 41.07 1.92 -32.94
C LYS A 105 42.48 1.62 -32.42
N SER A 106 43.03 2.42 -31.51
CA SER A 106 44.34 2.12 -30.92
C SER A 106 44.27 1.01 -29.87
N ILE A 107 43.10 0.82 -29.24
CA ILE A 107 42.83 -0.24 -28.26
C ILE A 107 42.39 -1.53 -28.98
N LYS A 108 41.48 -1.39 -29.95
CA LYS A 108 40.90 -2.47 -30.75
C LYS A 108 41.14 -2.21 -32.23
N SER A 109 42.21 -2.80 -32.79
CA SER A 109 42.63 -2.54 -34.18
C SER A 109 41.58 -2.94 -35.22
N ASP A 110 40.78 -3.96 -34.94
CA ASP A 110 39.69 -4.47 -35.78
C ASP A 110 38.36 -3.74 -35.57
N LEU A 111 38.32 -2.65 -34.79
CA LEU A 111 37.08 -1.90 -34.52
C LEU A 111 36.45 -1.38 -35.81
N THR A 112 35.18 -1.69 -36.07
CA THR A 112 34.46 -1.20 -37.25
C THR A 112 33.23 -0.41 -36.84
N LYS A 113 32.75 0.45 -37.75
CA LYS A 113 31.47 1.14 -37.59
C LYS A 113 30.34 0.13 -37.39
N ASP A 114 30.31 -0.94 -38.18
CA ASP A 114 29.24 -1.94 -38.12
C ASP A 114 29.23 -2.68 -36.78
N PHE A 115 30.40 -2.98 -36.23
CA PHE A 115 30.52 -3.54 -34.88
C PHE A 115 29.95 -2.60 -33.80
N LEU A 116 30.29 -1.31 -33.87
CA LEU A 116 29.76 -0.30 -32.94
C LEU A 116 28.24 -0.13 -33.06
N LEU A 117 27.71 -0.15 -34.28
CA LEU A 117 26.26 -0.11 -34.49
C LEU A 117 25.56 -1.36 -33.95
N GLN A 118 26.14 -2.55 -34.17
CA GLN A 118 25.63 -3.81 -33.63
C GLN A 118 25.61 -3.78 -32.09
N LYS A 119 26.70 -3.30 -31.47
CA LYS A 119 26.78 -3.15 -30.01
C LYS A 119 25.81 -2.10 -29.49
N GLY A 120 25.64 -0.97 -30.20
CA GLY A 120 24.61 0.02 -29.88
C GLY A 120 23.20 -0.57 -29.89
N SER A 121 22.86 -1.38 -30.89
CA SER A 121 21.57 -2.10 -30.94
C SER A 121 21.41 -3.12 -29.80
N PHE A 122 22.50 -3.79 -29.39
CA PHE A 122 22.49 -4.67 -28.22
C PHE A 122 22.14 -3.89 -26.95
N TYR A 123 22.82 -2.78 -26.67
CA TYR A 123 22.54 -1.94 -25.50
C TYR A 123 21.10 -1.40 -25.47
N ILE A 124 20.58 -0.95 -26.62
CA ILE A 124 19.18 -0.53 -26.74
C ILE A 124 18.23 -1.67 -26.36
N THR A 125 18.48 -2.87 -26.92
CA THR A 125 17.65 -4.05 -26.66
C THR A 125 17.65 -4.43 -25.17
N GLU A 126 18.80 -4.35 -24.50
CA GLU A 126 18.89 -4.64 -23.07
C GLU A 126 18.16 -3.60 -22.21
N ILE A 127 18.26 -2.30 -22.55
CA ILE A 127 17.50 -1.25 -21.86
C ILE A 127 15.99 -1.45 -22.04
N GLU A 128 15.53 -1.79 -23.25
CA GLU A 128 14.13 -2.08 -23.52
C GLU A 128 13.61 -3.28 -22.72
N LYS A 129 14.42 -4.36 -22.60
CA LYS A 129 14.07 -5.51 -21.74
C LYS A 129 13.90 -5.11 -20.29
N VAL A 130 14.80 -4.28 -19.76
CA VAL A 130 14.73 -3.78 -18.37
C VAL A 130 13.45 -2.97 -18.17
N HIS A 131 13.12 -2.08 -19.11
CA HIS A 131 11.87 -1.32 -19.09
C HIS A 131 10.64 -2.24 -19.07
N THR A 132 10.55 -3.19 -20.00
CA THR A 132 9.42 -4.14 -20.07
C THR A 132 9.27 -4.95 -18.78
N LYS A 133 10.38 -5.38 -18.18
CA LYS A 133 10.38 -6.10 -16.90
C LYS A 133 9.78 -5.23 -15.79
N TYR A 134 10.23 -3.98 -15.64
CA TYR A 134 9.73 -3.09 -14.60
C TYR A 134 8.28 -2.65 -14.82
N ASP A 135 7.88 -2.39 -16.06
CA ASP A 135 6.49 -2.09 -16.41
C ASP A 135 5.57 -3.27 -16.05
N THR A 136 5.99 -4.50 -16.36
CA THR A 136 5.24 -5.72 -16.00
C THR A 136 5.13 -5.89 -14.49
N VAL A 137 6.24 -5.75 -13.75
CA VAL A 137 6.25 -5.85 -12.28
C VAL A 137 5.36 -4.77 -11.65
N GLY A 138 5.46 -3.52 -12.13
CA GLY A 138 4.65 -2.40 -11.66
C GLY A 138 3.16 -2.63 -11.90
N LYS A 139 2.78 -3.08 -13.10
CA LYS A 139 1.39 -3.44 -13.44
C LYS A 139 0.86 -4.57 -12.56
N ASN A 140 1.64 -5.64 -12.39
CA ASN A 140 1.26 -6.75 -11.51
C ASN A 140 1.07 -6.29 -10.08
N LYS A 141 1.99 -5.45 -9.55
CA LYS A 141 1.90 -4.98 -8.17
C LYS A 141 0.70 -4.07 -7.95
N LYS A 142 0.35 -3.25 -8.94
CA LYS A 142 -0.87 -2.45 -8.94
C LYS A 142 -2.11 -3.35 -8.90
N THR A 143 -2.19 -4.35 -9.78
CA THR A 143 -3.32 -5.29 -9.81
C THR A 143 -3.46 -6.09 -8.52
N GLU A 144 -2.36 -6.56 -7.92
CA GLU A 144 -2.37 -7.21 -6.60
C GLU A 144 -2.93 -6.30 -5.51
N LEU A 145 -2.52 -5.03 -5.50
CA LEU A 145 -2.99 -4.05 -4.52
C LEU A 145 -4.48 -3.73 -4.71
N ASP A 146 -4.92 -3.53 -5.95
CA ASP A 146 -6.33 -3.28 -6.28
C ASP A 146 -7.21 -4.47 -5.85
N ASN A 147 -6.74 -5.70 -6.07
CA ASN A 147 -7.43 -6.92 -5.63
C ASN A 147 -7.50 -7.02 -4.10
N THR A 148 -6.41 -6.68 -3.40
CA THR A 148 -6.34 -6.69 -1.94
C THR A 148 -7.33 -5.67 -1.35
N ILE A 149 -7.32 -4.43 -1.86
CA ILE A 149 -8.24 -3.37 -1.45
C ILE A 149 -9.69 -3.80 -1.67
N THR A 150 -9.99 -4.38 -2.83
CA THR A 150 -11.34 -4.85 -3.16
C THR A 150 -11.80 -5.96 -2.21
N LYS A 151 -10.92 -6.92 -1.91
CA LYS A 151 -11.20 -8.01 -0.97
C LYS A 151 -11.45 -7.49 0.44
N GLU A 152 -10.62 -6.57 0.92
CA GLU A 152 -10.79 -5.95 2.25
C GLU A 152 -12.09 -5.17 2.35
N LYS A 153 -12.42 -4.35 1.34
CA LYS A 153 -13.70 -3.62 1.27
C LYS A 153 -14.89 -4.57 1.33
N ASN A 154 -14.87 -5.65 0.55
CA ASN A 154 -15.95 -6.62 0.52
C ASN A 154 -16.11 -7.34 1.87
N ASN A 155 -15.00 -7.73 2.49
CA ASN A 155 -15.01 -8.38 3.81
C ASN A 155 -15.55 -7.45 4.89
N LEU A 156 -15.11 -6.19 4.93
CA LEU A 156 -15.61 -5.20 5.87
C LEU A 156 -17.09 -4.89 5.65
N SER A 157 -17.50 -4.72 4.39
CA SER A 157 -18.92 -4.49 4.04
C SER A 157 -19.81 -5.64 4.52
N LYS A 158 -19.37 -6.89 4.31
CA LYS A 158 -20.09 -8.07 4.82
C LYS A 158 -20.15 -8.07 6.36
N SER A 159 -19.03 -7.81 7.03
CA SER A 159 -18.99 -7.74 8.49
C SER A 159 -19.89 -6.63 9.06
N ILE A 160 -20.01 -5.50 8.36
CA ILE A 160 -20.92 -4.41 8.74
C ILE A 160 -22.36 -4.91 8.63
N SER A 161 -22.75 -5.51 7.50
CA SER A 161 -24.10 -6.04 7.31
C SER A 161 -24.47 -7.11 8.34
N ASP A 162 -23.54 -8.00 8.69
CA ASP A 162 -23.74 -9.03 9.72
C ASP A 162 -23.93 -8.40 11.13
N LEU A 163 -23.21 -7.32 11.44
CA LEU A 163 -23.37 -6.58 12.70
C LEU A 163 -24.69 -5.81 12.75
N GLU A 164 -25.10 -5.17 11.65
CA GLU A 164 -26.39 -4.48 11.54
C GLU A 164 -27.56 -5.45 11.75
N ALA A 165 -27.49 -6.65 11.17
CA ALA A 165 -28.49 -7.70 11.40
C ALA A 165 -28.58 -8.10 12.88
N LYS A 166 -27.43 -8.30 13.54
CA LYS A 166 -27.39 -8.60 14.99
C LYS A 166 -27.97 -7.46 15.84
N ILE A 167 -27.71 -6.21 15.48
CA ILE A 167 -28.27 -5.04 16.18
C ILE A 167 -29.80 -5.06 16.08
N LEU A 168 -30.36 -5.34 14.89
CA LEU A 168 -31.81 -5.42 14.71
C LEU A 168 -32.43 -6.53 15.57
N ASP A 169 -31.79 -7.70 15.64
CA ASP A 169 -32.31 -8.80 16.46
C ASP A 169 -32.22 -8.49 17.96
N LEU A 170 -31.13 -7.89 18.42
CA LEU A 170 -31.00 -7.42 19.81
C LEU A 170 -32.04 -6.34 20.15
N GLN A 171 -32.35 -5.43 19.23
CA GLN A 171 -33.39 -4.43 19.41
C GLN A 171 -34.78 -5.07 19.57
N LYS A 172 -35.09 -6.10 18.76
CA LYS A 172 -36.36 -6.85 18.91
C LYS A 172 -36.44 -7.56 20.25
N GLU A 173 -35.35 -8.21 20.67
CA GLU A 173 -35.29 -8.91 21.96
C GLU A 173 -35.47 -7.94 23.13
N LEU A 174 -34.83 -6.76 23.05
CA LEU A 174 -34.96 -5.70 24.05
C LEU A 174 -36.41 -5.20 24.16
N GLU A 175 -37.09 -4.96 23.04
CA GLU A 175 -38.50 -4.56 23.05
C GLU A 175 -39.42 -5.66 23.59
N ALA A 176 -39.17 -6.93 23.25
CA ALA A 176 -39.91 -8.05 23.84
C ALA A 176 -39.77 -8.10 25.36
N LYS A 177 -38.55 -7.89 25.89
CA LYS A 177 -38.28 -7.85 27.33
C LYS A 177 -38.91 -6.65 28.03
N LYS A 178 -38.96 -5.48 27.39
CA LYS A 178 -39.71 -4.31 27.92
C LYS A 178 -41.20 -4.61 28.04
N ILE A 179 -41.79 -5.27 27.05
CA ILE A 179 -43.20 -5.66 27.06
C ILE A 179 -43.45 -6.67 28.19
N GLU A 180 -42.56 -7.66 28.38
CA GLU A 180 -42.64 -8.60 29.51
C GLU A 180 -42.59 -7.87 30.85
N LEU A 181 -41.65 -6.94 31.02
CA LEU A 181 -41.51 -6.15 32.25
C LEU A 181 -42.79 -5.36 32.57
N GLN A 182 -43.40 -4.72 31.58
CA GLN A 182 -44.66 -3.97 31.77
C GLN A 182 -45.84 -4.85 32.20
N LYS A 183 -45.81 -6.15 31.88
CA LYS A 183 -46.88 -7.10 32.26
C LYS A 183 -46.76 -7.59 33.72
N ILE A 184 -45.62 -7.42 34.36
CA ILE A 184 -45.38 -7.91 35.74
C ILE A 184 -46.24 -7.15 36.75
N ASP A 185 -46.30 -5.82 36.64
CA ASP A 185 -47.03 -4.97 37.59
C ASP A 185 -48.53 -5.27 37.72
N PRO A 186 -49.31 -5.40 36.63
CA PRO A 186 -50.75 -5.68 36.74
C PRO A 186 -51.04 -7.07 37.32
N VAL A 187 -50.27 -8.10 36.94
CA VAL A 187 -50.44 -9.47 37.47
C VAL A 187 -50.19 -9.51 38.97
N ASN A 188 -49.13 -8.85 39.44
CA ASN A 188 -48.79 -8.82 40.85
C ASN A 188 -49.74 -7.95 41.67
N ARG A 189 -50.30 -6.87 41.10
CA ARG A 189 -51.32 -6.04 41.78
C ARG A 189 -52.58 -6.82 42.09
N GLU A 190 -53.06 -7.63 41.16
CA GLU A 190 -54.28 -8.43 41.37
C GLU A 190 -54.08 -9.42 42.52
N GLN A 191 -52.96 -10.16 42.50
CA GLN A 191 -52.62 -11.09 43.58
C GLN A 191 -52.43 -10.39 44.93
N LEU A 192 -51.77 -9.23 44.94
CA LEU A 192 -51.60 -8.42 46.15
C LEU A 192 -52.96 -7.96 46.70
N SER A 193 -53.86 -7.50 45.82
CA SER A 193 -55.21 -7.08 46.19
C SER A 193 -56.02 -8.23 46.77
N GLU A 194 -55.93 -9.43 46.18
CA GLU A 194 -56.62 -10.61 46.70
C GLU A 194 -56.12 -10.99 48.09
N ILE A 195 -54.80 -10.97 48.31
CA ILE A 195 -54.20 -11.24 49.61
C ILE A 195 -54.66 -10.20 50.64
N GLN A 196 -54.63 -8.91 50.29
CA GLN A 196 -55.07 -7.82 51.15
C GLN A 196 -56.53 -8.01 51.61
N LEU A 197 -57.43 -8.29 50.68
CA LEU A 197 -58.85 -8.53 50.97
C LEU A 197 -59.05 -9.77 51.86
N LYS A 198 -58.28 -10.84 51.64
CA LYS A 198 -58.31 -12.04 52.48
C LYS A 198 -57.82 -11.75 53.90
N MET A 199 -56.79 -10.94 54.05
CA MET A 199 -56.28 -10.50 55.37
C MET A 199 -57.33 -9.66 56.11
N GLU A 200 -57.91 -8.66 55.46
CA GLU A 200 -58.96 -7.80 56.04
C GLU A 200 -60.20 -8.61 56.44
N ALA A 201 -60.63 -9.56 55.60
CA ALA A 201 -61.75 -10.45 55.92
C ALA A 201 -61.44 -11.35 57.14
N ASN A 202 -60.21 -11.83 57.27
CA ASN A 202 -59.77 -12.63 58.42
C ASN A 202 -59.82 -11.81 59.72
N ASP A 203 -59.28 -10.60 59.70
CA ASP A 203 -59.29 -9.69 60.85
C ASP A 203 -60.72 -9.34 61.28
N LEU A 204 -61.60 -9.05 60.31
CA LEU A 204 -63.00 -8.77 60.59
C LEU A 204 -63.72 -10.00 61.18
N ALA A 205 -63.48 -11.19 60.64
CA ALA A 205 -64.04 -12.42 61.16
C ALA A 205 -63.61 -12.68 62.60
N LYS A 206 -62.31 -12.50 62.90
CA LYS A 206 -61.76 -12.58 64.26
C LYS A 206 -62.44 -11.58 65.20
N GLN A 207 -62.54 -10.32 64.82
CA GLN A 207 -63.20 -9.29 65.63
C GLN A 207 -64.67 -9.63 65.90
N LYS A 208 -65.39 -10.11 64.89
CA LYS A 208 -66.79 -10.53 65.04
C LYS A 208 -66.94 -11.66 66.05
N ILE A 209 -66.10 -12.70 65.96
CA ILE A 209 -66.11 -13.82 66.92
C ILE A 209 -65.75 -13.35 68.33
N LEU A 210 -64.71 -12.53 68.49
CA LEU A 210 -64.34 -11.98 69.80
C LEU A 210 -65.46 -11.13 70.39
N SER A 211 -66.11 -10.29 69.59
CA SER A 211 -67.28 -9.52 70.02
C SER A 211 -68.43 -10.43 70.46
N SER A 212 -68.75 -11.47 69.67
CA SER A 212 -69.80 -12.43 70.04
C SER A 212 -69.47 -13.17 71.34
N ILE A 213 -68.21 -13.61 71.52
CA ILE A 213 -67.74 -14.24 72.77
C ILE A 213 -67.92 -13.29 73.95
N ASN A 214 -67.49 -12.03 73.83
CA ASN A 214 -67.64 -11.04 74.90
C ASN A 214 -69.10 -10.74 75.22
N THR A 215 -69.99 -10.70 74.22
CA THR A 215 -71.43 -10.56 74.44
C THR A 215 -71.99 -11.75 75.23
N VAL A 216 -71.59 -12.98 74.88
CA VAL A 216 -72.01 -14.19 75.62
C VAL A 216 -71.47 -14.17 77.06
N ILE A 217 -70.18 -13.82 77.26
CA ILE A 217 -69.59 -13.67 78.60
C ILE A 217 -70.38 -12.64 79.42
N THR A 218 -70.69 -11.49 78.84
CA THR A 218 -71.49 -10.44 79.49
C THR A 218 -72.86 -10.98 79.88
N GLY A 219 -73.53 -11.70 78.97
CA GLY A 219 -74.83 -12.32 79.25
C GLY A 219 -74.77 -13.37 80.36
N ILE A 220 -73.75 -14.24 80.37
CA ILE A 220 -73.55 -15.23 81.44
C ILE A 220 -73.41 -14.51 82.79
N ASN A 221 -72.52 -13.52 82.88
CA ASN A 221 -72.28 -12.76 84.12
C ASN A 221 -73.53 -11.99 84.60
N GLN A 222 -74.43 -11.62 83.69
CA GLN A 222 -75.61 -10.82 84.02
C GLN A 222 -76.83 -11.66 84.40
N TYR A 223 -76.99 -12.86 83.81
CA TYR A 223 -78.24 -13.63 83.88
C TYR A 223 -78.14 -14.98 84.60
N LEU A 224 -76.93 -15.45 84.93
CA LEU A 224 -76.75 -16.70 85.67
C LEU A 224 -76.12 -16.39 87.03
N GLN A 225 -76.85 -16.67 88.11
CA GLN A 225 -76.39 -16.65 89.51
C GLN A 225 -76.02 -18.07 89.95
#